data_AF-A0A1F6AZW5-F1
#
_entry.id   AF-A0A1F6AZW5-F1
#
_cell.length_a   1.000
_cell.length_b   1.000
_cell.length_c   1.000
_cell.angle_alpha   90.00
_cell.angle_beta   90.00
_cell.angle_gamma   90.00
#
_symmetry.space_group_name_H-M   'P 1'
#
loop_
_entity.id
_entity.type
_entity.pdbx_description
1 polymer ?
#
loop_
_entity_poly.entity_id
_entity_poly.type
_entity_poly.pdbx_seq_one_letter_code
_entity_poly.pdbx_strand_id
1 'polypeptide(L)' 'MHIWDYREKDLKKTKWGRLHILEHMINYGPGRRKISLKAVKKNWNKLELDPLRRRLFQFLIWGK' A
#
# COMPACT_ATOMS: atom_id res chain seq x y z
N MET A 1 6.33 -1.72 10.42
CA MET A 1 5.05 -2.33 10.03
C MET A 1 5.19 -3.81 10.29
N HIS A 2 4.30 -4.37 11.09
CA HIS A 2 4.24 -5.81 11.34
C HIS A 2 3.05 -6.35 10.55
N ILE A 3 3.30 -7.31 9.66
CA ILE A 3 2.26 -8.12 9.03
C ILE A 3 2.19 -9.36 9.89
N TRP A 4 1.08 -9.55 10.60
CA TRP A 4 0.96 -10.61 11.62
C TRP A 4 0.87 -12.00 10.97
N ASP A 5 0.25 -12.09 9.80
CA ASP A 5 -0.03 -13.37 9.14
C ASP A 5 1.13 -13.89 8.29
N TYR A 6 2.12 -13.04 7.95
CA TYR A 6 3.16 -13.38 6.98
C TYR A 6 4.53 -12.80 7.32
N ARG A 7 5.56 -13.59 7.00
CA ARG A 7 6.94 -13.10 6.98
C ARG A 7 7.14 -12.16 5.80
N GLU A 8 7.43 -10.90 6.09
CA GLU A 8 7.61 -9.84 5.09
C GLU A 8 8.65 -10.19 4.00
N LYS A 9 9.71 -10.92 4.37
CA LYS A 9 10.76 -11.36 3.43
C LYS A 9 10.21 -12.26 2.33
N ASP A 10 9.21 -13.08 2.64
CA ASP A 10 8.62 -14.02 1.68
C ASP A 10 7.62 -13.32 0.77
N LEU A 11 6.84 -12.37 1.31
CA LEU A 11 5.94 -11.52 0.52
C LEU A 11 6.69 -10.70 -0.54
N LYS A 12 7.90 -10.22 -0.25
CA LYS A 12 8.70 -9.46 -1.22
C LYS A 12 9.14 -10.27 -2.44
N LYS A 13 9.13 -11.61 -2.37
CA LYS A 13 9.52 -12.47 -3.49
C LYS A 13 8.46 -12.50 -4.58
N THR A 14 7.19 -12.30 -4.22
CA THR A 14 6.06 -12.43 -5.15
C THR A 14 5.50 -11.06 -5.58
N LYS A 15 4.85 -11.02 -6.75
CA LYS A 15 4.16 -9.80 -7.22
C LYS A 15 2.99 -9.44 -6.30
N TRP A 16 2.22 -10.44 -5.89
CA TRP A 16 1.10 -10.27 -4.97
C TRP A 16 1.57 -9.76 -3.61
N GLY A 17 2.61 -10.35 -3.02
CA GLY A 17 3.08 -9.92 -1.70
C GLY A 17 3.63 -8.49 -1.69
N ARG A 18 4.25 -8.03 -2.77
CA ARG A 18 4.64 -6.61 -2.92
C ARG A 18 3.43 -5.68 -2.97
N LEU A 19 2.35 -6.09 -3.63
CA LEU A 19 1.09 -5.34 -3.67
C LEU A 19 0.45 -5.30 -2.28
N HIS A 20 0.38 -6.44 -1.60
CA HIS A 20 -0.18 -6.57 -0.27
C HIS A 20 0.59 -5.76 0.78
N ILE A 21 1.92 -5.71 0.69
CA ILE A 21 2.74 -4.81 1.52
C ILE A 21 2.37 -3.34 1.25
N LEU A 22 2.22 -2.94 -0.02
CA LEU A 22 1.89 -1.57 -0.39
C LEU A 22 0.52 -1.16 0.16
N GLU A 23 -0.46 -2.05 0.05
CA GLU A 23 -1.80 -1.89 0.61
C GLU A 23 -1.78 -1.72 2.13
N HIS A 24 -1.09 -2.63 2.84
CA HIS A 24 -0.95 -2.53 4.29
C HIS A 24 -0.25 -1.24 4.72
N MET A 25 0.76 -0.78 3.98
CA MET A 25 1.46 0.48 4.30
C MET A 25 0.52 1.68 4.22
N ILE A 26 -0.44 1.66 3.29
CA ILE A 26 -1.43 2.73 3.14
C ILE A 26 -2.52 2.61 4.21
N ASN A 27 -3.03 1.41 4.45
CA ASN A 27 -4.11 1.16 5.40
C ASN A 27 -3.68 1.31 6.87
N TYR A 28 -2.51 0.80 7.25
CA TYR A 28 -2.10 0.74 8.66
C TYR A 28 -0.90 1.63 8.98
N GLY A 29 -0.37 2.31 7.96
CA GLY A 29 0.77 3.18 8.07
C GLY A 29 2.09 2.47 7.75
N PRO A 30 3.06 3.19 7.15
CA PRO A 30 4.28 2.58 6.65
C PRO A 30 5.34 2.35 7.75
N GLY A 31 5.06 2.72 9.00
CA GLY A 31 6.05 2.79 10.07
C GLY A 31 7.18 3.74 9.69
N ARG A 32 8.43 3.26 9.70
CA ARG A 32 9.63 4.07 9.37
C ARG A 32 9.99 4.08 7.88
N ARG A 33 9.10 3.62 6.99
CA ARG A 33 9.38 3.50 5.55
C ARG A 33 8.65 4.57 4.76
N LYS A 34 9.20 4.93 3.60
CA LYS A 34 8.52 5.80 2.63
C LYS A 34 7.66 4.95 1.70
N ILE A 35 6.48 5.46 1.35
CA ILE A 35 5.61 4.88 0.33
C ILE A 35 6.03 5.43 -1.04
N SER A 36 6.28 4.56 -2.01
CA SER A 36 6.64 4.99 -3.36
C SER A 36 5.40 5.45 -4.13
N LEU A 37 5.30 6.75 -4.44
CA LEU A 37 4.19 7.31 -5.23
C LEU A 37 4.02 6.62 -6.59
N LYS A 38 5.13 6.29 -7.26
CA LYS A 38 5.13 5.56 -8.54
C LYS A 38 4.49 4.18 -8.39
N ALA A 39 4.79 3.47 -7.29
CA ALA A 39 4.21 2.16 -7.02
C ALA A 39 2.71 2.25 -6.71
N VAL A 40 2.29 3.28 -5.97
CA VAL A 40 0.87 3.56 -5.69
C VAL A 40 0.11 3.83 -6.98
N LYS A 41 0.56 4.78 -7.80
CA LYS A 41 -0.10 5.11 -9.08
C LYS A 41 -0.20 3.89 -10.01
N LYS A 42 0.87 3.10 -10.12
CA LYS A 42 0.89 1.90 -10.97
C LYS A 42 -0.13 0.84 -10.54
N ASN A 43 -0.42 0.72 -9.25
CA ASN A 43 -1.26 -0.34 -8.71
C ASN A 43 -2.61 0.16 -8.16
N TRP A 44 -2.96 1.43 -8.34
CA TRP A 44 -4.13 2.06 -7.70
C TRP A 44 -5.44 1.27 -7.85
N ASN A 45 -5.68 0.73 -9.05
CA ASN A 45 -6.89 -0.04 -9.35
C ASN A 45 -6.91 -1.45 -8.72
N LYS A 46 -5.79 -1.90 -8.17
CA LYS A 46 -5.61 -3.23 -7.54
C LYS A 46 -5.50 -3.16 -6.02
N LEU A 47 -5.42 -1.95 -5.45
CA LEU A 47 -5.28 -1.77 -4.01
C LEU A 47 -6.67 -1.81 -3.35
N GLU A 48 -6.83 -2.68 -2.36
CA GLU A 48 -7.99 -2.74 -1.48
C GLU A 48 -7.73 -1.85 -0.27
N LEU A 49 -8.07 -0.57 -0.45
CA LEU A 49 -7.85 0.47 0.56
C LEU A 49 -9.13 0.72 1.34
N ASP A 50 -8.96 1.03 2.63
CA ASP A 50 -10.02 1.61 3.44
C ASP A 50 -10.67 2.80 2.69
N PRO A 51 -12.00 2.90 2.61
CA PRO A 51 -12.68 3.89 1.77
C PRO A 51 -12.26 5.35 2.06
N LEU A 52 -12.08 5.70 3.33
CA LEU A 52 -11.70 7.06 3.73
C LEU A 52 -10.26 7.35 3.33
N ARG A 53 -9.35 6.38 3.54
CA ARG A 53 -7.96 6.50 3.09
C ARG A 53 -7.89 6.59 1.57
N ARG A 54 -8.64 5.76 0.85
CA ARG A 54 -8.70 5.79 -0.61
C ARG A 54 -9.08 7.18 -1.10
N ARG A 55 -10.13 7.77 -0.53
CA ARG A 55 -10.59 9.13 -0.87
C ARG A 55 -9.53 10.19 -0.56
N LEU A 56 -8.92 10.15 0.63
CA LEU A 56 -7.86 11.09 1.01
C LEU A 56 -6.66 11.00 0.05
N PHE A 57 -6.16 9.80 -0.21
CA PHE A 57 -5.03 9.62 -1.12
C PHE A 57 -5.41 9.94 -2.57
N GLN A 58 -6.66 9.73 -2.97
CA GLN A 58 -7.13 10.15 -4.28
C GLN A 58 -7.02 11.67 -4.45
N PHE A 59 -7.45 12.41 -3.43
CA PHE A 59 -7.33 13.86 -3.38
C PHE A 59 -5.88 14.31 -3.40
N LEU A 60 -5.01 13.71 -2.57
CA LEU A 60 -3.60 14.10 -2.50
C LEU A 60 -2.82 13.80 -3.80
N ILE A 61 -3.17 12.72 -4.50
CA ILE A 61 -2.40 12.26 -5.67
C ILE A 61 -2.92 12.88 -6.98
N TRP A 62 -4.22 13.14 -7.08
CA TRP A 62 -4.87 13.60 -8.32
C TRP A 62 -5.68 14.90 -8.17
N GLY A 63 -5.80 15.47 -6.96
CA GLY A 63 -6.59 16.69 -6.71
C GLY A 63 -8.09 16.50 -6.86
N LYS A 64 -8.60 15.27 -6.68
CA LYS A 64 -9.99 14.88 -6.89
C LYS A 64 -10.71 14.54 -5.59
#